data_AF-A0AA94WMI5-F1
#
_entry.id   AF-A0AA94WMI5-F1
#
_cell.length_a   1.000
_cell.length_b   1.000
_cell.length_c   1.000
_cell.angle_alpha   90.00
_cell.angle_beta   90.00
_cell.angle_gamma   90.00
#
_symmetry.space_group_name_H-M   'P 1'
#
loop_
_entity.id
_entity.type
_entity.pdbx_description
1 polymer ?
#
loop_
_entity_poly.entity_id
_entity_poly.type
_entity_poly.pdbx_seq_one_letter_code
_entity_poly.pdbx_strand_id
1 'polypeptide(L)'
;MKRYMLLAWNVVTGLFVLLFTLWLAGPGMSETETSQYNLWYLLILSIWVIGLTLQFKNKFKTMGVIVTLLPVMFYLAITFKAIAI
;
A
#
# COMPACT_ATOMS: atom_id res chain seq x y z
N MET A 1 5.07 8.57 18.45
CA MET A 1 4.00 7.54 18.49
C MET A 1 4.29 6.51 19.56
N LYS A 2 3.31 6.20 20.41
CA LYS A 2 3.37 5.05 21.33
C LYS A 2 3.47 3.75 20.50
N ARG A 3 4.15 2.72 21.02
CA ARG A 3 4.41 1.46 20.28
C ARG A 3 3.12 0.81 19.76
N TYR A 4 2.06 0.82 20.57
CA TYR A 4 0.74 0.32 20.18
C TYR A 4 0.08 1.10 19.04
N MET A 5 0.23 2.44 19.01
CA MET A 5 -0.30 3.26 17.92
C MET A 5 0.40 2.95 16.59
N LEU A 6 1.71 2.72 16.62
CA LEU A 6 2.47 2.38 15.42
C LEU A 6 2.11 0.98 14.90
N LEU A 7 1.89 0.02 15.82
CA LEU A 7 1.40 -1.31 15.45
C LEU A 7 0.01 -1.22 14.80
N ALA A 8 -0.94 -0.54 15.45
CA ALA A 8 -2.29 -0.35 14.92
C ALA A 8 -2.26 0.35 13.55
N TRP A 9 -1.43 1.38 13.41
CA TRP A 9 -1.21 2.09 12.15
C TRP A 9 -0.73 1.17 11.02
N ASN A 10 0.27 0.32 11.29
CA ASN A 10 0.78 -0.62 10.29
C ASN A 10 -0.24 -1.71 9.96
N VAL A 11 -1.05 -2.17 10.92
CA VAL A 11 -2.13 -3.12 10.63
C VAL A 11 -3.17 -2.48 9.72
N VAL A 12 -3.63 -1.28 10.03
CA VAL A 12 -4.64 -0.56 9.23
C VAL A 12 -4.11 -0.26 7.82
N THR A 13 -2.93 0.35 7.72
CA THR A 13 -2.34 0.69 6.40
C THR A 13 -1.96 -0.55 5.61
N GLY A 14 -1.48 -1.61 6.28
CA GLY A 14 -1.11 -2.87 5.65
C GLY A 14 -2.32 -3.61 5.09
N LEU A 15 -3.40 -3.73 5.86
CA LEU A 15 -4.65 -4.32 5.38
C LEU A 15 -5.22 -3.51 4.21
N PHE A 16 -5.23 -2.18 4.31
CA PHE A 16 -5.69 -1.31 3.24
C PHE A 16 -4.91 -1.54 1.94
N VAL A 17 -3.59 -1.45 1.99
CA VAL A 17 -2.71 -1.63 0.82
C VAL A 17 -2.86 -3.04 0.27
N LEU A 18 -2.85 -4.08 1.12
CA LEU A 18 -2.94 -5.47 0.70
C LEU A 18 -4.25 -5.77 -0.03
N LEU A 19 -5.39 -5.34 0.51
CA LEU A 19 -6.69 -5.58 -0.12
C LEU A 19 -6.78 -4.88 -1.48
N PHE A 20 -6.34 -3.62 -1.58
CA PHE A 20 -6.33 -2.89 -2.85
C PHE A 20 -5.35 -3.49 -3.87
N THR A 21 -4.17 -3.91 -3.43
CA THR A 21 -3.22 -4.61 -4.30
C THR A 21 -3.83 -5.89 -4.85
N LEU A 22 -4.40 -6.74 -4.00
CA LEU A 22 -4.98 -8.01 -4.44
C LEU A 22 -6.19 -7.78 -5.37
N TRP A 23 -7.02 -6.78 -5.08
CA TRP A 23 -8.15 -6.41 -5.95
C TRP A 23 -7.69 -6.00 -7.35
N LEU A 24 -6.63 -5.20 -7.45
CA LEU A 24 -6.17 -4.64 -8.73
C LEU A 24 -5.18 -5.55 -9.47
N ALA A 25 -4.41 -6.38 -8.75
CA ALA A 25 -3.48 -7.33 -9.35
C ALA A 25 -4.13 -8.68 -9.67
N GLY A 26 -5.14 -9.10 -8.89
CA GLY A 26 -5.77 -10.41 -8.99
C GLY A 26 -6.32 -10.73 -10.40
N PRO A 27 -7.16 -9.88 -10.99
CA PRO A 27 -7.66 -10.11 -12.35
C PRO A 27 -6.54 -10.05 -13.42
N GLY A 28 -5.46 -9.33 -13.14
CA GLY A 28 -4.25 -9.35 -13.97
C GLY A 28 -3.54 -10.71 -13.98
N MET A 29 -3.74 -11.56 -12.96
CA MET A 29 -3.26 -12.95 -12.94
C MET A 29 -4.15 -13.89 -13.76
N SER A 30 -5.44 -13.56 -13.94
CA SER A 30 -6.39 -14.33 -14.75
C SER A 30 -6.42 -13.89 -16.21
N GLU A 31 -5.35 -13.23 -16.69
CA GLU A 31 -5.20 -12.77 -18.08
C GLU A 31 -6.36 -11.90 -18.59
N THR A 32 -7.00 -11.14 -17.70
CA THR A 32 -8.11 -10.27 -18.11
C THR A 32 -7.57 -9.10 -18.95
N GLU A 33 -8.13 -8.88 -20.15
CA GLU A 33 -7.65 -7.87 -21.12
C GLU A 33 -7.88 -6.41 -20.68
N THR A 34 -8.53 -6.20 -19.54
CA THR A 34 -8.79 -4.88 -18.97
C THR A 34 -7.51 -4.24 -18.43
N SER A 35 -7.02 -3.20 -19.10
CA SER A 35 -5.81 -2.45 -18.73
C SER A 35 -5.79 -1.93 -17.28
N GLN A 36 -6.95 -1.77 -16.65
CA GLN A 36 -7.09 -1.34 -15.26
C GLN A 36 -6.51 -2.34 -14.24
N TYR A 37 -6.51 -3.64 -14.55
CA TYR A 37 -6.02 -4.68 -13.66
C TYR A 37 -4.65 -5.17 -14.13
N ASN A 38 -3.65 -5.10 -13.26
CA ASN A 38 -2.27 -5.37 -13.67
C ASN A 38 -1.39 -5.87 -12.51
N LEU A 39 -0.49 -6.81 -12.79
CA LEU A 39 0.49 -7.31 -11.84
C LEU A 39 1.42 -6.23 -11.29
N TRP A 40 1.58 -5.09 -11.99
CA TRP A 40 2.36 -3.94 -11.51
C TRP A 40 1.91 -3.43 -10.13
N TYR A 41 0.66 -3.63 -9.73
CA TYR A 41 0.20 -3.24 -8.39
C TYR A 41 0.90 -4.01 -7.26
N LEU A 42 1.50 -5.18 -7.52
CA LEU A 42 2.33 -5.89 -6.54
C LEU A 42 3.60 -5.10 -6.15
N LEU A 43 4.08 -4.22 -7.02
CA LEU A 43 5.18 -3.31 -6.67
C LEU A 43 4.77 -2.31 -5.59
N ILE A 44 3.51 -1.86 -5.60
CA ILE A 44 2.97 -0.96 -4.56
C ILE A 44 3.00 -1.64 -3.19
N LEU A 45 2.63 -2.92 -3.13
CA LEU A 45 2.75 -3.72 -1.90
C LEU A 45 4.21 -3.87 -1.46
N SER A 46 5.13 -4.08 -2.40
CA SER A 46 6.58 -4.14 -2.10
C SER A 46 7.09 -2.83 -1.47
N ILE A 47 6.65 -1.67 -1.97
CA ILE A 47 6.98 -0.36 -1.39
C ILE A 47 6.47 -0.26 0.05
N TRP A 48 5.27 -0.75 0.33
CA TRP A 48 4.72 -0.78 1.68
C TRP A 48 5.56 -1.67 2.62
N VAL A 49 5.96 -2.86 2.17
CA VAL A 49 6.83 -3.77 2.94
C VAL A 49 8.20 -3.13 3.20
N ILE A 50 8.77 -2.42 2.23
CA ILE A 50 10.02 -1.67 2.42
C ILE A 50 9.84 -0.60 3.50
N GLY A 51 8.75 0.17 3.45
CA GLY A 51 8.41 1.13 4.49
C GLY A 51 8.29 0.48 5.87
N LEU A 52 7.59 -0.65 5.96
CA LEU A 52 7.40 -1.41 7.20
C LEU A 52 8.75 -1.86 7.77
N THR A 53 9.63 -2.44 6.94
CA THR A 53 10.97 -2.90 7.37
C THR A 53 11.85 -1.75 7.85
N LEU A 54 11.77 -0.58 7.19
CA LEU A 54 12.47 0.64 7.63
C LEU A 54 12.01 1.12 9.00
N GLN A 55 10.73 0.95 9.35
CA GLN A 55 10.21 1.40 10.65
C GLN A 55 10.82 0.65 11.84
N PHE A 56 11.25 -0.60 11.65
CA PHE A 56 11.91 -1.38 12.71
C PHE A 56 13.34 -0.90 13.00
N LYS A 57 13.96 -0.13 12.10
CA LYS A 57 15.27 0.48 12.31
C LYS A 57 15.07 1.83 12.99
N ASN A 58 15.54 1.99 14.22
CA ASN A 58 15.29 3.19 15.03
C ASN A 58 15.74 4.49 14.33
N LYS A 59 16.85 4.45 13.58
CA LYS A 59 17.36 5.55 12.75
C LYS A 59 16.41 5.96 11.61
N PHE A 60 15.68 5.00 11.04
CA PHE A 60 14.83 5.20 9.87
C PHE A 60 13.34 5.16 10.20
N LYS A 61 12.97 5.18 11.48
CA LYS A 61 11.60 5.02 11.92
C LYS A 61 10.64 6.00 11.24
N THR A 62 10.97 7.29 11.24
CA THR A 62 10.16 8.34 10.60
C THR A 62 10.10 8.13 9.08
N MET A 63 11.23 7.80 8.45
CA MET A 63 11.29 7.54 7.01
C MET A 63 10.43 6.34 6.62
N GLY A 64 10.44 5.27 7.42
CA GLY A 64 9.60 4.10 7.21
C GLY A 64 8.11 4.44 7.27
N VAL A 65 7.68 5.32 8.19
CA VAL A 65 6.30 5.81 8.26
C VAL A 65 5.92 6.57 6.99
N ILE A 66 6.80 7.45 6.51
CA ILE A 66 6.59 8.20 5.26
C ILE A 66 6.49 7.24 4.06
N VAL A 67 7.37 6.25 3.98
CA VAL A 67 7.35 5.27 2.88
C VAL A 67 6.08 4.40 2.93
N THR A 68 5.61 3.97 4.11
CA THR A 68 4.33 3.24 4.24
C THR A 68 3.11 4.07 3.85
N LEU A 69 3.19 5.40 3.94
CA LEU A 69 2.12 6.31 3.53
C LEU A 69 2.01 6.46 2.01
N LEU A 70 3.11 6.31 1.26
CA LEU A 70 3.10 6.47 -0.21
C LEU A 70 2.10 5.51 -0.90
N PRO A 71 2.10 4.19 -0.62
CA PRO A 71 1.09 3.26 -1.13
C PRO A 71 -0.35 3.63 -0.77
N VAL A 72 -0.58 4.11 0.45
CA VAL A 72 -1.91 4.51 0.91
C VAL A 72 -2.40 5.71 0.11
N MET A 73 -1.56 6.74 -0.04
CA MET A 73 -1.88 7.94 -0.81
C MET A 73 -2.11 7.63 -2.28
N PHE A 74 -1.32 6.71 -2.85
CA PHE A 74 -1.51 6.24 -4.22
C PHE A 74 -2.90 5.61 -4.40
N TYR A 75 -3.30 4.69 -3.51
CA TYR A 75 -4.62 4.06 -3.59
C TYR A 75 -5.76 5.05 -3.36
N LEU A 76 -5.61 5.97 -2.41
CA LEU A 76 -6.59 7.05 -2.22
C LEU A 76 -6.74 7.89 -3.49
N ALA A 77 -5.65 8.30 -4.13
CA ALA A 77 -5.69 9.13 -5.33
C ALA A 77 -6.43 8.45 -6.48
N ILE A 78 -6.18 7.16 -6.74
CA ILE A 78 -6.89 6.43 -7.80
C ILE A 78 -8.37 6.23 -7.45
N THR A 79 -8.71 5.98 -6.19
CA THR A 79 -10.10 5.83 -5.75
C THR A 79 -10.87 7.13 -5.87
N PHE A 80 -10.28 8.26 -5.45
CA PHE A 80 -10.88 9.57 -5.63
C PHE A 80 -11.09 9.88 -7.11
N LYS A 81 -10.09 9.61 -7.96
CA LYS A 81 -10.23 9.77 -9.41
C LYS A 81 -11.38 8.92 -9.97
N ALA A 82 -11.56 7.70 -9.49
CA ALA A 82 -12.62 6.81 -9.94
C ALA A 82 -14.03 7.23 -9.48
N ILE A 83 -14.14 7.98 -8.37
CA ILE A 83 -15.42 8.48 -7.84
C ILE A 83 -15.80 9.84 -8.45
N ALA A 84 -14.79 10.67 -8.78
CA ALA A 84 -15.00 12.03 -9.28
C ALA A 84 -15.34 12.11 -10.79
N ILE A 85 -15.27 10.98 -11.50
CA ILE A 85 -15.60 10.81 -12.92
C ILE A 85 -16.90 10.02 -13.00
#